data_AF-A0A1F3LBS3-F1
#
_entry.id   AF-A0A1F3LBS3-F1
#
_cell.length_a   1.000
_cell.length_b   1.000
_cell.length_c   1.000
_cell.angle_alpha   90.00
_cell.angle_beta   90.00
_cell.angle_gamma   90.00
#
_symmetry.space_group_name_H-M   'P 1'
#
loop_
_entity.id
_entity.type
_entity.pdbx_description
1 polymer ?
#
loop_
_entity_poly.entity_id
_entity_poly.type
_entity_poly.pdbx_seq_one_letter_code
_entity_poly.pdbx_strand_id
1 'polypeptide(L)'
;MRVKTHDKCSIWWCDREYYAKGYCHTHWTAMQRFGSPYGRHKAEFERIDDIIHELRTLMAEINYPPEPMRNSILEIHIRRIKEKIGEG
;
A
#
# COMPACT_ATOMS: atom_id res chain seq x y z
N MET A 1 15.41 -15.32 -7.73
CA MET A 1 14.46 -14.22 -7.43
C MET A 1 13.09 -14.82 -7.17
N ARG A 2 12.46 -14.54 -6.04
CA ARG A 2 11.10 -15.02 -5.72
C ARG A 2 10.11 -14.08 -6.40
N VAL A 3 9.29 -14.58 -7.32
CA VAL A 3 8.19 -13.78 -7.91
C VAL A 3 7.20 -13.49 -6.77
N LYS A 4 6.96 -12.21 -6.46
CA LYS A 4 5.91 -11.83 -5.51
C LYS A 4 4.57 -12.24 -6.11
N THR A 5 4.02 -13.35 -5.65
CA THR A 5 2.60 -13.68 -5.87
C THR A 5 1.79 -12.66 -5.07
N HIS A 6 0.93 -11.91 -5.74
CA HIS A 6 -0.03 -11.09 -5.01
C HIS A 6 -1.15 -12.03 -4.54
N ASP A 7 -1.63 -11.87 -3.31
CA ASP A 7 -2.77 -12.68 -2.83
C ASP A 7 -4.11 -12.03 -3.24
N LYS A 8 -4.11 -10.71 -3.45
CA LYS A 8 -5.28 -9.91 -3.85
C LYS A 8 -4.98 -9.03 -5.07
N CYS A 9 -6.04 -8.50 -5.67
CA CYS A 9 -5.94 -7.49 -6.72
C CYS A 9 -5.19 -6.24 -6.23
N SER A 10 -4.37 -5.64 -7.09
CA SER A 10 -3.64 -4.40 -6.85
C SER A 10 -4.52 -3.14 -6.87
N ILE A 11 -5.77 -3.26 -7.30
CA ILE A 11 -6.75 -2.17 -7.29
C ILE A 11 -7.17 -1.93 -5.83
N TRP A 12 -6.95 -0.72 -5.31
CA TRP A 12 -7.01 -0.45 -3.86
C TRP A 12 -8.38 -0.72 -3.21
N TRP A 13 -9.45 -0.70 -3.99
CA TRP A 13 -10.83 -0.98 -3.55
C TRP A 13 -11.31 -2.39 -3.90
N CYS A 14 -10.44 -3.25 -4.43
CA CYS A 14 -10.81 -4.57 -4.91
C CYS A 14 -10.20 -5.67 -4.03
N ASP A 15 -11.04 -6.32 -3.24
CA ASP A 15 -10.65 -7.44 -2.38
C ASP A 15 -10.65 -8.82 -3.07
N ARG A 16 -10.85 -8.87 -4.40
CA ARG A 16 -10.87 -10.13 -5.14
C ARG A 16 -9.48 -10.75 -5.20
N GLU A 17 -9.46 -12.08 -5.26
CA GLU A 17 -8.23 -12.84 -5.40
C GLU A 17 -7.45 -12.45 -6.65
N TYR A 18 -6.12 -12.45 -6.51
CA TYR A 18 -5.21 -12.26 -7.62
C TYR A 18 -5.36 -13.36 -8.66
N TYR A 19 -5.33 -12.95 -9.94
CA TYR A 19 -5.33 -13.87 -11.08
C TYR A 19 -4.03 -13.76 -11.88
N ALA A 20 -3.70 -12.56 -12.38
CA ALA A 20 -2.51 -12.35 -13.21
C ALA A 20 -2.07 -10.89 -13.22
N LYS A 21 -0.75 -10.65 -13.32
CA LYS A 21 -0.14 -9.30 -13.50
C LYS A 21 -0.56 -8.25 -12.46
N GLY A 22 -0.95 -8.70 -11.27
CA GLY A 22 -1.39 -7.87 -10.14
C GLY A 22 -2.91 -7.75 -10.06
N TYR A 23 -3.66 -8.27 -11.02
CA TYR A 23 -5.10 -8.05 -11.12
C TYR A 23 -5.90 -9.32 -10.87
N CYS A 24 -7.12 -9.17 -10.35
CA CYS A 24 -8.12 -10.23 -10.38
C CYS A 24 -8.58 -10.51 -11.82
N HIS A 25 -9.31 -11.61 -12.03
CA HIS A 25 -9.74 -12.03 -13.37
C HIS A 25 -10.50 -10.93 -14.14
N THR A 26 -11.36 -10.16 -13.46
CA THR A 26 -12.15 -9.09 -14.07
C THR A 26 -11.29 -7.91 -14.54
N HIS A 27 -10.42 -7.40 -13.67
CA HIS A 27 -9.54 -6.27 -14.02
C HIS A 27 -8.47 -6.69 -15.04
N TRP A 28 -8.00 -7.94 -14.99
CA TRP A 28 -7.12 -8.45 -16.02
C TRP A 28 -7.81 -8.57 -17.38
N THR A 29 -9.07 -9.01 -17.41
CA THR A 29 -9.87 -9.06 -18.64
C THR A 29 -10.11 -7.65 -19.20
N ALA A 30 -10.40 -6.68 -18.33
CA ALA A 30 -10.53 -5.28 -18.74
C ALA A 30 -9.23 -4.74 -19.32
N MET A 31 -8.09 -5.03 -18.68
CA MET A 31 -6.76 -4.68 -19.18
C MET A 31 -6.52 -5.22 -20.60
N GLN A 32 -6.85 -6.49 -20.85
CA GLN A 32 -6.67 -7.11 -22.16
C GLN A 32 -7.58 -6.51 -23.24
N ARG A 33 -8.81 -6.12 -22.87
CA ARG A 33 -9.80 -5.61 -23.83
C ARG A 33 -9.68 -4.11 -24.11
N PHE A 34 -9.29 -3.34 -23.10
CA PHE A 34 -9.38 -1.87 -23.12
C PHE A 34 -8.04 -1.19 -22.82
N GLY A 35 -6.97 -1.95 -22.54
CA GLY A 35 -5.66 -1.40 -22.17
C GLY A 35 -5.64 -0.72 -20.79
N SER A 36 -6.64 -0.98 -19.95
CA SER A 36 -6.74 -0.44 -18.60
C SER A 36 -7.53 -1.40 -17.70
N PRO A 37 -7.15 -1.58 -16.42
CA PRO A 37 -7.91 -2.41 -15.50
C PRO A 37 -9.30 -1.82 -15.20
N TYR A 38 -9.52 -0.53 -15.52
CA TYR A 38 -10.77 0.21 -15.34
C TYR A 38 -11.74 0.09 -16.52
N GLY A 39 -11.33 -0.57 -17.60
CA GLY A 39 -12.14 -0.75 -18.79
C GLY A 39 -12.57 0.59 -19.40
N ARG A 40 -13.89 0.80 -19.55
CA ARG A 40 -14.44 2.03 -20.14
C ARG A 40 -14.32 3.27 -19.24
N HIS A 41 -14.08 3.10 -17.95
CA HIS A 41 -13.94 4.21 -16.98
C HIS A 41 -12.48 4.66 -16.80
N LYS A 42 -11.59 4.31 -17.74
CA LYS A 42 -10.16 4.63 -17.71
C LYS A 42 -9.86 6.08 -17.30
N ALA A 43 -10.49 7.05 -17.97
CA ALA A 43 -10.22 8.47 -17.74
C ALA A 43 -10.63 8.98 -16.36
N GLU A 44 -11.64 8.36 -15.73
CA GLU A 44 -12.13 8.72 -14.40
C GLU A 44 -11.21 8.14 -13.32
N PHE A 45 -10.83 6.86 -13.44
CA PHE A 45 -10.10 6.15 -12.39
C PHE A 45 -8.58 6.33 -12.43
N GLU A 46 -7.96 6.57 -13.60
CA GLU A 46 -6.51 6.82 -13.66
C GLU A 46 -6.13 8.08 -12.88
N ARG A 47 -6.96 9.13 -12.94
CA ARG A 47 -6.74 10.35 -12.14
C ARG A 47 -6.85 10.10 -10.64
N ILE A 48 -7.78 9.24 -10.23
CA ILE A 48 -7.98 8.91 -8.81
C ILE A 48 -6.77 8.14 -8.27
N ASP A 49 -6.23 7.20 -9.04
CA ASP A 49 -5.01 6.47 -8.66
C ASP A 49 -3.80 7.38 -8.51
N ASP A 50 -3.62 8.32 -9.44
CA ASP A 50 -2.53 9.30 -9.37
C ASP A 50 -2.64 10.14 -8.09
N ILE A 51 -3.84 10.66 -7.79
CA ILE A 51 -4.12 11.41 -6.56
C ILE A 51 -3.85 10.55 -5.31
N ILE A 52 -4.29 9.30 -5.31
CA ILE A 52 -4.06 8.40 -4.17
C ILE A 52 -2.58 8.09 -3.98
N HIS A 53 -1.82 7.95 -5.05
CA HIS A 53 -0.38 7.76 -4.99
C HIS A 53 0.33 9.00 -4.42
N GLU A 54 -0.06 10.18 -4.87
CA GLU A 54 0.44 11.46 -4.36
C GLU A 54 0.12 11.62 -2.87
N LEU A 55 -1.14 11.40 -2.47
CA LEU A 55 -1.55 11.45 -1.06
C LEU A 55 -0.79 10.46 -0.18
N ARG A 56 -0.55 9.23 -0.65
CA ARG A 56 0.26 8.23 0.07
C ARG A 56 1.69 8.70 0.27
N THR A 57 2.26 9.36 -0.73
CA THR A 57 3.62 9.90 -0.67
C THR A 57 3.70 11.03 0.36
N LEU A 58 2.78 12.00 0.29
CA LEU A 58 2.69 13.10 1.26
C LEU A 58 2.45 12.58 2.68
N MET A 59 1.58 11.59 2.85
CA MET A 59 1.35 10.95 4.15
C MET A 59 2.59 10.26 4.71
N ALA A 60 3.45 9.70 3.86
CA ALA A 60 4.71 9.08 4.29
C ALA A 60 5.73 10.13 4.77
N GLU A 61 5.73 11.33 4.18
CA GLU A 61 6.58 12.44 4.60
C GLU A 61 6.14 13.04 5.94
N ILE A 62 4.83 13.27 6.13
CA ILE A 62 4.27 13.78 7.39
C ILE A 62 4.47 12.77 8.53
N ASN A 63 4.33 11.48 8.23
CA ASN A 63 4.45 10.42 9.22
C ASN A 63 5.85 9.82 9.32
N TYR A 64 6.91 10.53 8.90
CA TYR A 64 8.26 10.05 9.14
C TYR A 64 8.62 10.15 10.64
N PRO A 65 9.06 9.07 11.30
CA PRO A 65 9.35 7.74 10.75
C PRO A 65 8.08 6.86 10.60
N PRO A 66 7.98 6.02 9.54
CA PRO A 66 6.80 5.18 9.29
C PRO A 66 6.49 4.27 10.50
N GLU A 67 5.21 3.98 10.76
CA GLU A 67 4.68 3.25 11.94
C GLU A 67 5.54 2.10 12.49
N PRO A 68 6.12 1.17 11.69
CA PRO A 68 7.01 0.15 12.24
C PRO A 68 8.32 0.71 12.83
N MET A 69 8.87 1.77 12.25
CA MET A 69 10.04 2.49 12.78
C MET A 69 9.69 3.42 13.94
N ARG A 70 8.53 4.09 13.89
CA ARG A 70 8.04 4.93 14.99
C ARG A 70 7.92 4.13 16.28
N ASN A 71 7.29 2.95 16.22
CA ASN A 71 7.13 2.07 17.37
C ASN A 71 8.49 1.56 17.87
N SER A 72 9.41 1.20 16.96
CA SER A 72 10.77 0.81 17.34
C SER A 72 11.54 1.93 18.06
N ILE A 73 11.40 3.17 17.60
CA ILE A 73 12.04 4.35 18.20
C ILE A 73 11.40 4.65 19.56
N LEU A 74 10.08 4.65 19.66
CA LEU A 74 9.33 4.81 20.91
C LEU A 74 9.76 3.78 21.95
N GLU A 75 9.83 2.49 21.59
CA GLU A 75 10.26 1.43 22.48
C GLU A 75 11.71 1.62 22.98
N ILE A 76 12.62 2.08 22.12
CA ILE A 76 14.00 2.42 22.53
C ILE A 76 14.00 3.54 23.56
N HIS A 77 13.18 4.58 23.35
CA HIS A 77 13.07 5.70 24.29
C HIS A 77 12.41 5.28 25.60
N ILE A 78 11.33 4.50 25.55
CA ILE A 78 10.65 3.97 26.74
C ILE A 78 11.61 3.10 27.55
N ARG A 79 12.37 2.20 26.92
CA ARG A 79 13.38 1.38 27.59
C ARG A 79 14.42 2.22 28.32
N ARG A 80 14.96 3.26 27.66
CA ARG A 80 15.92 4.19 28.28
C ARG A 80 15.33 4.97 29.46
N ILE A 81 14.05 5.32 29.39
CA ILE A 81 13.36 6.01 30.49
C ILE A 81 13.21 5.04 31.67
N LYS A 82 12.75 3.81 31.42
CA LYS A 82 12.62 2.75 32.42
C LYS A 82 13.93 2.45 33.15
N GLU A 83 15.05 2.35 32.41
CA GLU A 83 16.40 2.23 32.98
C GLU A 83 16.77 3.41 33.90
N LYS A 84 16.41 4.65 33.51
CA LYS A 84 16.69 5.85 34.32
C LYS A 84 15.86 5.95 35.59
N ILE A 85 14.64 5.40 35.59
CA ILE A 85 13.72 5.45 36.74
C ILE A 85 13.81 4.19 37.63
N GLY A 86 14.70 3.24 37.30
CA GLY A 86 14.90 2.03 38.10
C GLY A 86 13.81 0.97 37.92
N GLU A 87 12.99 1.09 36.88
CA GLU A 87 12.00 0.08 36.47
C GLU A 87 12.67 -0.90 35.49
N GLY A 88 13.54 -1.77 36.01
CA GLY A 88 14.20 -2.86 35.25
C GLY A 88 13.44 -4.17 35.35
#